data_AF-A0A8S4GF50-F1
#
_entry.id   AF-A0A8S4GF50-F1
#
_cell.length_a   1.000
_cell.length_b   1.000
_cell.length_c   1.000
_cell.angle_alpha   90.00
_cell.angle_beta   90.00
_cell.angle_gamma   90.00
#
_symmetry.space_group_name_H-M   'P 1'
#
loop_
_entity.id
_entity.type
_entity.pdbx_description
1 polymer ?
#
loop_
_entity_poly.entity_id
_entity_poly.type
_entity_poly.pdbx_seq_one_letter_code
_entity_poly.pdbx_strand_id
1 'polypeptide(L)'
;MAPVACSCRADAQLAQNGCRRLSIKPAPAPRLGGGAPRLGCVVPKTGVFARGRPTRVSSPLHDESIKSMDEFEPPYARLSVPVWSLSTNGTSCSEGSSGCDPNGSEEDDTRDSMNIVTYFTPVAINPERAAVIGLYRHTVSWRNMGFHQRGVLQLLGPQHDRAVHLLGKTSANDVDKIDALEDLGYKVTQWEGHRVLSDALAYMLVEYLLPPASDVIRAGDHDVAVCRIVKWQTNEEPTKALYTGKLREEGYL
;
A
#
# COMPACT_ATOMS: atom_id res chain seq x y z
N MET A 1 25.04 -60.34 -29.95
CA MET A 1 24.96 -58.88 -29.77
C MET A 1 23.92 -58.61 -28.70
N ALA A 2 24.38 -58.12 -27.55
CA ALA A 2 23.60 -57.99 -26.31
C ALA A 2 22.95 -56.60 -26.19
N PRO A 3 21.86 -56.45 -25.41
CA PRO A 3 21.37 -55.14 -24.98
C PRO A 3 22.14 -54.66 -23.74
N VAL A 4 22.52 -53.38 -23.73
CA VAL A 4 23.18 -52.72 -22.60
C VAL A 4 22.11 -52.17 -21.67
N ALA A 5 22.08 -52.69 -20.44
CA ALA A 5 21.42 -52.07 -19.30
C ALA A 5 22.30 -50.94 -18.74
N CYS A 6 21.70 -49.84 -18.31
CA CYS A 6 22.37 -48.91 -17.40
C CYS A 6 21.38 -48.44 -16.33
N SER A 7 21.71 -48.80 -15.09
CA SER A 7 21.03 -48.44 -13.86
C SER A 7 21.81 -47.31 -13.16
N CYS A 8 21.14 -46.23 -12.76
CA CYS A 8 21.61 -45.37 -11.67
C CYS A 8 20.40 -44.87 -10.85
N ARG A 9 20.41 -45.26 -9.56
CA ARG A 9 19.65 -44.68 -8.44
C ARG A 9 20.37 -43.41 -7.92
N ALA A 10 19.68 -42.74 -6.97
CA ALA A 10 20.13 -41.70 -6.02
C ALA A 10 19.97 -40.25 -6.52
N ASP A 11 19.43 -39.26 -5.79
CA ASP A 11 18.84 -39.18 -4.46
C ASP A 11 17.90 -37.96 -4.44
N ALA A 12 16.67 -38.14 -3.93
CA ALA A 12 15.75 -37.04 -3.64
C ALA A 12 15.79 -36.75 -2.13
N GLN A 13 16.63 -35.80 -1.72
CA GLN A 13 16.57 -35.21 -0.39
C GLN A 13 15.64 -33.99 -0.40
N LEU A 14 14.41 -34.21 0.07
CA LEU A 14 13.52 -33.15 0.52
C LEU A 14 14.15 -32.46 1.74
N ALA A 15 14.50 -31.19 1.60
CA ALA A 15 14.78 -30.32 2.74
C ALA A 15 13.47 -29.95 3.44
N GLN A 16 13.11 -30.72 4.46
CA GLN A 16 12.11 -30.35 5.45
C GLN A 16 12.72 -29.31 6.41
N ASN A 17 12.61 -28.02 6.07
CA ASN A 17 12.90 -26.96 7.03
C ASN A 17 11.65 -26.65 7.86
N GLY A 18 11.77 -26.94 9.15
CA GLY A 18 10.68 -26.94 10.13
C GLY A 18 10.03 -25.58 10.34
N CYS A 19 8.78 -25.48 9.89
CA CYS A 19 7.83 -24.52 10.43
C CYS A 19 7.39 -25.01 11.82
N ARG A 20 8.02 -24.51 12.89
CA ARG A 20 7.54 -24.71 14.27
C ARG A 20 6.18 -24.01 14.42
N ARG A 21 5.09 -24.78 14.26
CA ARG A 21 3.76 -24.40 14.74
C ARG A 21 3.83 -24.22 16.26
N LEU A 22 3.83 -22.98 16.73
CA LEU A 22 3.44 -22.67 18.10
C LEU A 22 1.94 -22.96 18.21
N SER A 23 1.62 -24.10 18.82
CA SER A 23 0.26 -24.46 19.22
C SER A 23 -0.17 -23.54 20.36
N ILE A 24 -0.72 -22.38 20.04
CA ILE A 24 -1.41 -21.53 21.01
C ILE A 24 -2.75 -22.21 21.31
N LYS A 25 -2.88 -22.77 22.53
CA LYS A 25 -4.17 -23.22 23.04
C LYS A 25 -5.10 -22.00 23.15
N PRO A 26 -6.35 -22.05 22.66
CA PRO A 26 -7.30 -20.97 22.86
C PRO A 26 -7.55 -20.78 24.37
N ALA A 27 -7.54 -19.53 24.82
CA ALA A 27 -7.92 -19.17 26.19
C ALA A 27 -9.40 -19.53 26.42
N PRO A 28 -9.77 -20.04 27.61
CA PRO A 28 -11.16 -20.31 27.92
C PRO A 28 -11.97 -19.01 27.93
N ALA A 29 -13.16 -19.07 27.32
CA ALA A 29 -14.10 -17.95 27.29
C ALA A 29 -14.46 -17.50 28.71
N PRO A 30 -14.53 -16.19 28.98
CA PRO A 30 -14.98 -15.68 30.27
C PRO A 30 -16.44 -16.08 30.50
N ARG A 31 -16.71 -16.67 31.67
CA ARG A 31 -18.07 -16.95 32.13
C ARG A 31 -18.81 -15.62 32.31
N LEU A 32 -19.87 -15.42 31.54
CA LEU A 32 -20.85 -14.35 31.77
C LEU A 32 -21.60 -14.66 33.07
N GLY A 33 -21.07 -14.14 34.18
CA GLY A 33 -21.75 -14.08 35.46
C GLY A 33 -22.90 -13.08 35.37
N GLY A 34 -24.11 -13.56 35.60
CA GLY A 34 -25.32 -12.76 35.62
C GLY A 34 -25.36 -11.74 36.76
N GLY A 35 -26.12 -10.67 36.53
CA GLY A 35 -26.43 -9.66 37.53
C GLY A 35 -26.52 -8.29 36.89
N ALA A 36 -27.64 -7.98 36.24
CA ALA A 36 -27.96 -6.61 35.85
C ALA A 36 -28.42 -5.82 37.08
N PRO A 37 -27.71 -4.78 37.53
CA PRO A 37 -28.27 -3.83 38.48
C PRO A 37 -29.24 -2.90 37.72
N ARG A 38 -30.50 -2.87 38.16
CA ARG A 38 -31.49 -1.87 37.75
C ARG A 38 -31.03 -0.50 38.23
N LEU A 39 -30.46 0.31 37.35
CA LEU A 39 -30.24 1.73 37.60
C LEU A 39 -31.55 2.48 37.39
N GLY A 40 -32.11 2.99 38.49
CA GLY A 40 -33.25 3.88 38.49
C GLY A 40 -32.91 5.20 37.81
N CYS A 41 -33.67 5.55 36.79
CA CYS A 41 -33.59 6.84 36.12
C CYS A 41 -34.28 7.89 37.01
N VAL A 42 -33.50 8.62 37.80
CA VAL A 42 -33.96 9.84 38.47
C VAL A 42 -33.89 10.97 37.46
N VAL A 43 -35.04 11.52 37.08
CA VAL A 43 -35.15 12.70 36.20
C VAL A 43 -35.02 13.95 37.08
N PRO A 44 -33.98 14.79 36.94
CA PRO A 44 -33.95 16.09 37.58
C PRO A 44 -34.85 17.06 36.80
N LYS A 45 -35.76 17.69 37.53
CA LYS A 45 -36.64 18.76 37.05
C LYS A 45 -35.83 20.00 36.67
N THR A 46 -36.07 20.48 35.44
CA THR A 46 -36.16 21.89 35.01
C THR A 46 -35.21 22.91 35.67
N GLY A 47 -34.14 23.26 34.95
CA GLY A 47 -33.39 24.50 35.14
C GLY A 47 -33.48 25.35 33.87
N VAL A 48 -34.08 26.53 33.97
CA VAL A 48 -34.22 27.53 32.92
C VAL A 48 -32.84 28.11 32.59
N PHE A 49 -32.27 27.78 31.43
CA PHE A 49 -31.06 28.42 30.92
C PHE A 49 -31.41 29.69 30.15
N ALA A 50 -30.98 30.83 30.69
CA ALA A 50 -31.07 32.13 30.05
C ALA A 50 -30.20 32.17 28.78
N ARG A 51 -30.78 32.63 27.67
CA ARG A 51 -30.08 32.84 26.40
C ARG A 51 -29.17 34.07 26.48
N GLY A 52 -27.91 33.86 26.90
CA GLY A 52 -26.85 34.83 26.68
C GLY A 52 -26.39 34.75 25.21
N ARG A 53 -26.53 35.84 24.45
CA ARG A 53 -25.89 35.97 23.13
C ARG A 53 -24.38 35.88 23.30
N PRO A 54 -23.66 35.00 22.58
CA PRO A 54 -22.21 35.06 22.55
C PRO A 54 -21.79 36.36 21.87
N THR A 55 -21.12 37.23 22.62
CA THR A 55 -20.39 38.36 22.07
C THR A 55 -19.22 37.81 21.26
N ARG A 56 -19.27 38.06 19.96
CA ARG A 56 -18.21 37.71 18.99
C ARG A 56 -16.96 38.50 19.38
N VAL A 57 -16.06 37.88 20.12
CA VAL A 57 -14.71 38.42 20.32
C VAL A 57 -14.00 38.29 18.97
N SER A 58 -13.88 39.40 18.26
CA SER A 58 -13.06 39.49 17.05
C SER A 58 -11.61 39.34 17.48
N SER A 59 -11.08 38.12 17.34
CA SER A 59 -9.63 37.90 17.37
C SER A 59 -9.00 38.80 16.30
N PRO A 60 -7.93 39.55 16.64
CA PRO A 60 -7.20 40.30 15.63
C PRO A 60 -6.60 39.27 14.67
N LEU A 61 -7.13 39.26 13.44
CA LEU A 61 -6.54 38.52 12.34
C LEU A 61 -5.15 39.09 12.14
N HIS A 62 -4.14 38.23 12.34
CA HIS A 62 -2.80 38.45 11.85
C HIS A 62 -2.89 38.64 10.33
N ASP A 63 -2.90 39.90 9.91
CA ASP A 63 -2.60 40.33 8.55
C ASP A 63 -1.07 40.34 8.39
N GLU A 64 -0.48 39.17 8.55
CA GLU A 64 0.88 38.92 8.08
C GLU A 64 0.71 38.36 6.68
N SER A 65 1.06 39.18 5.68
CA SER A 65 1.16 38.80 4.29
C SER A 65 1.76 37.39 4.18
N ILE A 66 0.95 36.41 3.78
CA ILE A 66 1.44 35.09 3.41
C ILE A 66 2.31 35.32 2.17
N LYS A 67 3.60 35.54 2.39
CA LYS A 67 4.62 35.41 1.34
C LYS A 67 4.34 34.08 0.66
N SER A 68 4.31 34.07 -0.67
CA SER A 68 4.02 32.86 -1.45
C SER A 68 4.82 31.69 -0.88
N MET A 69 4.12 30.69 -0.33
CA MET A 69 4.75 29.55 0.32
C MET A 69 5.66 28.74 -0.63
N ASP A 70 5.62 29.04 -1.94
CA ASP A 70 6.52 28.52 -2.96
C ASP A 70 7.99 28.96 -2.80
N GLU A 71 8.28 30.00 -2.00
CA GLU A 71 9.67 30.45 -1.80
C GLU A 71 10.47 29.53 -0.86
N PHE A 72 9.80 28.73 -0.02
CA PHE A 72 10.44 27.80 0.90
C PHE A 72 9.94 26.39 0.71
N GLU A 73 10.81 25.53 0.17
CA GLU A 73 10.59 24.10 0.11
C GLU A 73 10.26 23.56 1.52
N PRO A 74 9.12 22.88 1.70
CA PRO A 74 8.73 22.41 3.01
C PRO A 74 9.72 21.35 3.53
N PRO A 75 9.96 21.25 4.85
CA PRO A 75 10.99 20.36 5.40
C PRO A 75 10.86 18.89 4.96
N TYR A 76 9.63 18.44 4.68
CA TYR A 76 9.37 17.06 4.26
C TYR A 76 9.90 16.72 2.86
N ALA A 77 10.07 17.70 1.97
CA ALA A 77 10.57 17.45 0.61
C ALA A 77 12.06 17.02 0.62
N ARG A 78 12.79 17.42 1.67
CA ARG A 78 14.19 17.03 1.89
C ARG A 78 14.35 15.71 2.63
N LEU A 79 13.28 15.15 3.19
CA LEU A 79 13.37 13.87 3.88
C LEU A 79 13.75 12.77 2.90
N SER A 80 14.59 11.86 3.39
CA SER A 80 14.95 10.64 2.70
C SER A 80 14.02 9.54 3.18
N VAL A 81 13.22 8.98 2.29
CA VAL A 81 12.24 7.94 2.60
C VAL A 81 12.54 6.68 1.78
N PRO A 82 12.21 5.48 2.30
CA PRO A 82 12.37 4.25 1.52
C PRO A 82 11.53 4.30 0.24
N VAL A 83 12.06 3.72 -0.83
CA VAL A 83 11.39 3.64 -2.12
C VAL A 83 10.68 2.30 -2.23
N TRP A 84 9.38 2.36 -2.47
CA TRP A 84 8.56 1.20 -2.71
C TRP A 84 8.09 1.17 -4.17
N SER A 85 7.72 -0.01 -4.64
CA SER A 85 6.87 -0.17 -5.81
C SER A 85 5.55 -0.83 -5.40
N LEU A 86 4.43 -0.32 -5.89
CA LEU A 86 3.11 -0.93 -5.72
C LEU A 86 2.74 -1.70 -6.99
N SER A 87 2.63 -3.01 -6.87
CA SER A 87 2.09 -3.90 -7.90
C SER A 87 0.59 -4.11 -7.68
N THR A 88 -0.16 -4.10 -8.79
CA THR A 88 -1.62 -4.24 -8.83
C THR A 88 -2.03 -5.04 -10.05
N ASN A 89 -3.09 -5.82 -9.94
CA ASN A 89 -3.60 -6.59 -11.07
C ASN A 89 -4.58 -5.77 -11.91
N GLY A 90 -4.57 -6.00 -13.22
CA GLY A 90 -5.53 -5.39 -14.14
C GLY A 90 -6.98 -5.80 -13.84
N THR A 91 -7.92 -4.96 -14.21
CA THR A 91 -9.35 -5.27 -14.12
C THR A 91 -9.80 -6.02 -15.36
N SER A 92 -10.20 -7.28 -15.22
CA SER A 92 -10.95 -7.95 -16.30
C SER A 92 -12.38 -7.40 -16.24
N CYS A 93 -12.62 -6.32 -16.98
CA CYS A 93 -13.97 -5.83 -17.20
C CYS A 93 -14.73 -6.90 -17.99
N SER A 94 -15.57 -7.69 -17.30
CA SER A 94 -16.66 -8.40 -17.96
C SER A 94 -17.70 -7.35 -18.36
N GLU A 95 -18.26 -7.47 -19.57
CA GLU A 95 -19.29 -6.57 -20.09
C GLU A 95 -20.37 -6.31 -19.02
N GLY A 96 -20.46 -5.06 -18.52
CA GLY A 96 -21.48 -4.63 -17.57
C GLY A 96 -21.02 -4.25 -16.14
N SER A 97 -19.73 -4.30 -15.81
CA SER A 97 -19.24 -3.83 -14.50
C SER A 97 -19.14 -2.30 -14.45
N SER A 98 -19.82 -1.66 -13.48
CA SER A 98 -19.97 -0.20 -13.34
C SER A 98 -18.71 0.54 -12.84
N GLY A 99 -17.51 0.01 -13.10
CA GLY A 99 -16.23 0.53 -12.60
C GLY A 99 -15.21 0.93 -13.69
N CYS A 100 -15.51 0.69 -14.96
CA CYS A 100 -14.69 1.11 -16.09
C CYS A 100 -14.83 2.62 -16.32
N ASP A 101 -13.72 3.33 -16.48
CA ASP A 101 -13.73 4.74 -16.84
C ASP A 101 -14.34 4.88 -18.25
N PRO A 102 -15.47 5.56 -18.44
CA PRO A 102 -16.08 5.71 -19.75
C PRO A 102 -15.20 6.48 -20.75
N ASN A 103 -14.13 7.12 -20.28
CA ASN A 103 -13.14 7.82 -21.11
C ASN A 103 -11.79 7.09 -21.20
N GLY A 104 -11.62 5.96 -20.52
CA GLY A 104 -10.44 5.11 -20.64
C GLY A 104 -10.56 4.19 -21.86
N SER A 105 -9.46 3.94 -22.57
CA SER A 105 -9.45 2.88 -23.58
C SER A 105 -9.56 1.51 -22.90
N GLU A 106 -10.41 0.61 -23.40
CA GLU A 106 -10.64 -0.73 -22.84
C GLU A 106 -9.35 -1.55 -22.61
N GLU A 107 -8.28 -1.30 -23.38
CA GLU A 107 -6.98 -1.94 -23.18
C GLU A 107 -6.27 -1.53 -21.89
N ASP A 108 -6.51 -0.31 -21.40
CA ASP A 108 -5.80 0.29 -20.26
C ASP A 108 -6.28 -0.27 -18.92
N ASP A 109 -7.57 -0.62 -18.84
CA ASP A 109 -8.20 -1.12 -17.61
C ASP A 109 -7.83 -2.59 -17.34
N THR A 110 -7.33 -3.34 -18.32
CA THR A 110 -7.05 -4.79 -18.17
C THR A 110 -5.63 -5.14 -17.76
N ARG A 111 -4.73 -4.16 -17.65
CA ARG A 111 -3.30 -4.42 -17.46
C ARG A 111 -2.87 -4.41 -15.99
N ASP A 112 -2.02 -5.38 -15.66
CA ASP A 112 -1.23 -5.33 -14.43
C ASP A 112 -0.33 -4.09 -14.46
N SER A 113 -0.07 -3.49 -13.29
CA SER A 113 0.72 -2.27 -13.20
C SER A 113 1.66 -2.31 -12.01
N MET A 114 2.84 -1.72 -12.17
CA MET A 114 3.78 -1.39 -11.10
C MET A 114 4.04 0.12 -11.11
N ASN A 115 3.95 0.78 -9.94
CA ASN A 115 4.22 2.22 -9.82
C ASN A 115 5.11 2.52 -8.60
N ILE A 116 5.93 3.57 -8.67
CA ILE A 116 6.72 4.00 -7.50
C ILE A 116 5.79 4.58 -6.42
N VAL A 117 6.06 4.21 -5.17
CA VAL A 117 5.40 4.73 -3.98
C VAL A 117 6.46 5.15 -2.96
N THR A 118 6.47 6.43 -2.62
CA THR A 118 7.31 6.99 -1.56
C THR A 118 6.48 7.47 -0.37
N TYR A 119 5.16 7.61 -0.56
CA TYR A 119 4.19 7.92 0.49
C TYR A 119 3.64 6.64 1.12
N PHE A 120 4.49 5.92 1.83
CA PHE A 120 4.12 4.75 2.62
C PHE A 120 4.50 4.97 4.09
N THR A 121 3.56 4.73 4.99
CA THR A 121 3.85 4.77 6.44
C THR A 121 3.04 3.72 7.20
N PRO A 122 3.68 2.86 8.03
CA PRO A 122 2.96 2.00 8.96
C PRO A 122 2.34 2.85 10.07
N VAL A 123 1.05 2.64 10.36
CA VAL A 123 0.30 3.46 11.34
C VAL A 123 -0.23 2.67 12.54
N ALA A 124 -0.38 1.35 12.41
CA ALA A 124 -0.85 0.51 13.51
C ALA A 124 -0.18 -0.85 13.53
N ILE A 125 0.00 -1.40 14.74
CA ILE A 125 0.48 -2.77 14.97
C ILE A 125 -0.65 -3.66 15.51
N ASN A 126 -1.53 -3.11 16.35
CA ASN A 126 -2.66 -3.79 16.99
C ASN A 126 -3.91 -2.88 16.96
N PRO A 127 -5.15 -3.42 16.91
CA PRO A 127 -5.48 -4.85 16.79
C PRO A 127 -5.16 -5.42 15.40
N GLU A 128 -5.01 -4.56 14.41
CA GLU A 128 -4.66 -4.93 13.04
C GLU A 128 -3.43 -4.13 12.60
N ARG A 129 -2.52 -4.78 11.87
CA ARG A 129 -1.39 -4.09 11.25
C ARG A 129 -1.91 -3.26 10.10
N ALA A 130 -1.76 -1.95 10.17
CA ALA A 130 -2.24 -1.03 9.14
C ALA A 130 -1.16 -0.07 8.69
N ALA A 131 -1.26 0.35 7.45
CA ALA A 131 -0.42 1.35 6.83
C ALA A 131 -1.28 2.35 6.04
N VAL A 132 -0.69 3.50 5.79
CA VAL A 132 -1.25 4.53 4.92
C VAL A 132 -0.41 4.63 3.66
N ILE A 133 -1.06 4.70 2.51
CA ILE A 133 -0.46 4.77 1.18
C ILE A 133 -1.03 5.98 0.44
N GLY A 134 -0.16 6.84 -0.08
CA GLY A 134 -0.54 7.89 -1.03
C GLY A 134 -0.54 7.35 -2.46
N LEU A 135 -1.68 7.42 -3.14
CA LEU A 135 -1.88 6.92 -4.50
C LEU A 135 -2.13 8.07 -5.47
N TYR A 136 -1.30 8.20 -6.51
CA TYR A 136 -1.49 9.22 -7.53
C TYR A 136 -2.67 8.86 -8.44
N ARG A 137 -3.68 9.76 -8.54
CA ARG A 137 -4.97 9.46 -9.17
C ARG A 137 -4.91 9.17 -10.66
N HIS A 138 -3.89 9.65 -11.34
CA HIS A 138 -3.75 9.47 -12.80
C HIS A 138 -2.87 8.26 -13.13
N THR A 139 -3.01 7.17 -12.38
CA THR A 139 -2.25 5.93 -12.60
C THR A 139 -3.16 4.71 -12.68
N VAL A 140 -2.76 3.73 -13.50
CA VAL A 140 -3.40 2.43 -13.58
C VAL A 140 -3.41 1.72 -12.21
N SER A 141 -2.32 1.84 -11.44
CA SER A 141 -2.27 1.29 -10.07
C SER A 141 -3.32 1.90 -9.13
N TRP A 142 -3.64 3.19 -9.24
CA TRP A 142 -4.72 3.80 -8.46
C TRP A 142 -6.09 3.22 -8.84
N ARG A 143 -6.38 3.07 -10.14
CA ARG A 143 -7.63 2.46 -10.63
C ARG A 143 -7.75 1.01 -10.16
N ASN A 144 -6.70 0.22 -10.37
CA ASN A 144 -6.64 -1.18 -9.97
C ASN A 144 -6.82 -1.36 -8.46
N MET A 145 -6.20 -0.50 -7.64
CA MET A 145 -6.44 -0.50 -6.18
C MET A 145 -7.88 -0.13 -5.84
N GLY A 146 -8.48 0.84 -6.54
CA GLY A 146 -9.88 1.21 -6.33
C GLY A 146 -10.85 0.05 -6.61
N PHE A 147 -10.58 -0.73 -7.66
CA PHE A 147 -11.43 -1.85 -8.08
C PHE A 147 -11.19 -3.11 -7.24
N HIS A 148 -9.95 -3.60 -7.16
CA HIS A 148 -9.61 -4.85 -6.50
C HIS A 148 -9.41 -4.72 -5.00
N GLN A 149 -9.22 -3.49 -4.50
CA GLN A 149 -8.96 -3.18 -3.10
C GLN A 149 -7.72 -3.89 -2.53
N ARG A 150 -6.78 -4.27 -3.42
CA ARG A 150 -5.66 -5.14 -3.08
C ARG A 150 -4.46 -4.91 -4.00
N GLY A 151 -3.26 -4.98 -3.42
CA GLY A 151 -2.00 -4.86 -4.15
C GLY A 151 -0.81 -5.35 -3.33
N VAL A 152 0.38 -5.33 -3.93
CA VAL A 152 1.63 -5.73 -3.29
C VAL A 152 2.61 -4.57 -3.28
N LEU A 153 2.97 -4.09 -2.09
CA LEU A 153 4.10 -3.20 -1.91
C LEU A 153 5.41 -3.99 -1.91
N GLN A 154 6.39 -3.48 -2.64
CA GLN A 154 7.69 -4.10 -2.85
C GLN A 154 8.78 -3.13 -2.37
N LEU A 155 9.58 -3.52 -1.39
CA LEU A 155 10.68 -2.68 -0.92
C LEU A 155 11.84 -2.78 -1.91
N LEU A 156 12.19 -1.68 -2.56
CA LEU A 156 13.25 -1.69 -3.56
C LEU A 156 14.63 -1.57 -2.90
N GLY A 157 15.60 -2.31 -3.44
CA GLY A 157 17.03 -2.16 -3.14
C GLY A 157 17.79 -1.34 -4.19
N PRO A 158 19.06 -0.96 -3.94
CA PRO A 158 19.93 -0.18 -4.81
C PRO A 158 20.02 -0.67 -6.24
N GLN A 159 19.87 -1.97 -6.48
CA GLN A 159 19.90 -2.58 -7.80
C GLN A 159 18.70 -2.20 -8.70
N HIS A 160 17.67 -1.56 -8.13
CA HIS A 160 16.47 -1.14 -8.85
C HIS A 160 16.45 0.37 -9.18
N ASP A 161 17.57 1.08 -9.05
CA ASP A 161 17.67 2.51 -9.35
C ASP A 161 17.15 2.85 -10.75
N ARG A 162 17.53 2.07 -11.76
CA ARG A 162 17.06 2.24 -13.16
C ARG A 162 15.57 1.96 -13.32
N ALA A 163 15.00 1.08 -12.49
CA ALA A 163 13.56 0.81 -12.51
C ALA A 163 12.76 2.03 -12.01
N VAL A 164 13.32 2.87 -11.13
CA VAL A 164 12.60 4.03 -10.59
C VAL A 164 12.18 5.01 -11.69
N HIS A 165 13.03 5.23 -12.69
CA HIS A 165 12.69 6.12 -13.79
C HIS A 165 11.51 5.57 -14.61
N LEU A 166 11.57 4.29 -14.99
CA LEU A 166 10.47 3.61 -15.68
C LEU A 166 9.19 3.63 -14.84
N LEU A 167 9.27 3.16 -13.60
CA LEU A 167 8.11 2.97 -12.76
C LEU A 167 7.49 4.28 -12.27
N GLY A 168 8.27 5.35 -12.08
CA GLY A 168 7.81 6.61 -11.48
C GLY A 168 7.62 7.78 -12.44
N LYS A 169 8.26 7.77 -13.63
CA LYS A 169 8.21 8.90 -14.59
C LYS A 169 7.57 8.56 -15.93
N THR A 170 7.20 7.30 -16.16
CA THR A 170 6.42 6.92 -17.33
C THR A 170 4.98 6.60 -16.94
N SER A 171 4.04 6.90 -17.83
CA SER A 171 2.67 6.45 -17.68
C SER A 171 2.57 4.98 -18.09
N ALA A 172 1.83 4.18 -17.33
CA ALA A 172 1.52 2.80 -17.75
C ALA A 172 0.60 2.76 -18.99
N ASN A 173 -0.02 3.90 -19.34
CA ASN A 173 -0.86 4.02 -20.52
C ASN A 173 -0.03 4.02 -21.82
N ASP A 174 1.22 4.49 -21.74
CA ASP A 174 2.11 4.63 -22.91
C ASP A 174 3.08 3.46 -23.06
N VAL A 175 3.42 2.81 -21.95
CA VAL A 175 4.46 1.77 -21.87
C VAL A 175 3.96 0.61 -21.02
N ASP A 176 4.04 -0.61 -21.55
CA ASP A 176 3.93 -1.81 -20.72
C ASP A 176 5.15 -1.86 -19.80
N LYS A 177 4.97 -1.37 -18.58
CA LYS A 177 6.05 -1.25 -17.60
C LYS A 177 6.63 -2.60 -17.22
N ILE A 178 5.87 -3.69 -17.33
CA ILE A 178 6.33 -4.99 -16.88
C ILE A 178 7.24 -5.60 -17.95
N ASP A 179 6.84 -5.53 -19.21
CA ASP A 179 7.69 -5.97 -20.32
C ASP A 179 8.94 -5.08 -20.43
N ALA A 180 8.80 -3.77 -20.25
CA ALA A 180 9.93 -2.85 -20.24
C ALA A 180 10.90 -3.09 -19.06
N LEU A 181 10.42 -3.59 -17.92
CA LEU A 181 11.30 -4.02 -16.82
C LEU A 181 12.11 -5.26 -17.23
N GLU A 182 11.48 -6.23 -17.89
CA GLU A 182 12.15 -7.43 -18.38
C GLU A 182 13.22 -7.10 -19.44
N ASP A 183 12.93 -6.16 -20.35
CA ASP A 183 13.89 -5.64 -21.32
C ASP A 183 15.09 -4.92 -20.67
N LEU A 184 14.88 -4.28 -19.51
CA LEU A 184 15.95 -3.69 -18.70
C LEU A 184 16.77 -4.74 -17.92
N GLY A 185 16.38 -6.02 -18.00
CA GLY A 185 17.04 -7.15 -17.34
C GLY A 185 16.50 -7.50 -15.96
N TYR A 186 15.40 -6.90 -15.53
CA TYR A 186 14.77 -7.26 -14.27
C TYR A 186 13.95 -8.53 -14.42
N LYS A 187 14.07 -9.43 -13.43
CA LYS A 187 13.27 -10.66 -13.42
C LYS A 187 11.96 -10.42 -12.67
N VAL A 188 10.85 -10.53 -13.39
CA VAL A 188 9.49 -10.47 -12.83
C VAL A 188 9.00 -11.89 -12.51
N THR A 189 8.37 -12.06 -11.36
CA THR A 189 7.78 -13.32 -10.88
C THR A 189 6.37 -13.08 -10.36
N GLN A 190 5.69 -14.14 -9.90
CA GLN A 190 4.39 -14.06 -9.24
C GLN A 190 4.54 -14.20 -7.71
N TRP A 191 3.85 -13.34 -6.95
CA TRP A 191 3.71 -13.46 -5.50
C TRP A 191 2.31 -13.03 -5.06
N GLU A 192 1.60 -13.89 -4.34
CA GLU A 192 0.19 -13.69 -3.96
C GLU A 192 -0.74 -13.31 -5.14
N GLY A 193 -0.42 -13.81 -6.34
CA GLY A 193 -1.19 -13.53 -7.57
C GLY A 193 -0.90 -12.20 -8.23
N HIS A 194 0.14 -11.48 -7.80
CA HIS A 194 0.62 -10.24 -8.40
C HIS A 194 1.99 -10.42 -9.05
N ARG A 195 2.22 -9.77 -10.20
CA ARG A 195 3.56 -9.67 -10.81
C ARG A 195 4.45 -8.81 -9.90
N VAL A 196 5.65 -9.29 -9.55
CA VAL A 196 6.58 -8.60 -8.64
C VAL A 196 8.03 -8.75 -9.12
N LEU A 197 8.89 -7.81 -8.77
CA LEU A 197 10.34 -7.89 -8.97
C LEU A 197 10.91 -8.96 -8.05
N SER A 198 11.49 -10.01 -8.62
CA SER A 198 11.92 -11.20 -7.87
C SER A 198 13.05 -10.96 -6.88
N ASP A 199 13.79 -9.87 -7.04
CA ASP A 199 14.92 -9.45 -6.21
C ASP A 199 14.60 -8.22 -5.34
N ALA A 200 13.33 -7.82 -5.22
CA ALA A 200 12.92 -6.84 -4.22
C ALA A 200 13.24 -7.35 -2.80
N LEU A 201 13.59 -6.43 -1.89
CA LEU A 201 14.06 -6.79 -0.56
C LEU A 201 12.95 -7.38 0.32
N ALA A 202 11.71 -6.94 0.10
CA ALA A 202 10.54 -7.42 0.82
C ALA A 202 9.26 -7.22 -0.01
N TYR A 203 8.25 -8.03 0.28
CA TYR A 203 6.89 -7.90 -0.23
C TYR A 203 5.91 -7.72 0.92
N MET A 204 4.90 -6.88 0.72
CA MET A 204 3.76 -6.72 1.61
C MET A 204 2.47 -6.70 0.81
N LEU A 205 1.64 -7.71 1.03
CA LEU A 205 0.28 -7.73 0.53
C LEU A 205 -0.57 -6.79 1.38
N VAL A 206 -1.19 -5.81 0.70
CA VAL A 206 -2.05 -4.81 1.32
C VAL A 206 -3.46 -4.91 0.76
N GLU A 207 -4.44 -4.72 1.63
CA GLU A 207 -5.86 -4.62 1.28
C GLU A 207 -6.43 -3.36 1.91
N TYR A 208 -7.39 -2.70 1.25
CA TYR A 208 -8.08 -1.56 1.86
C TYR A 208 -8.73 -1.99 3.18
N LEU A 209 -8.48 -1.20 4.22
CA LEU A 209 -9.07 -1.45 5.53
C LEU A 209 -10.55 -1.01 5.56
N LEU A 210 -10.89 0.02 4.79
CA LEU A 210 -12.23 0.59 4.66
C LEU A 210 -12.61 0.67 3.17
N PRO A 211 -13.88 0.43 2.79
CA PRO A 211 -14.30 0.52 1.39
C PRO A 211 -13.95 1.88 0.76
N PRO A 212 -13.56 1.93 -0.53
CA PRO A 212 -13.16 3.17 -1.20
C PRO A 212 -14.25 4.26 -1.16
N ALA A 213 -15.52 3.84 -1.17
CA ALA A 213 -16.67 4.73 -1.16
C ALA A 213 -16.92 5.44 0.19
N SER A 214 -16.29 4.99 1.28
CA SER A 214 -16.50 5.58 2.61
C SER A 214 -15.35 6.46 3.08
N ASP A 215 -14.09 6.23 2.67
CA ASP A 215 -12.94 6.82 3.40
C ASP A 215 -11.69 7.18 2.57
N VAL A 216 -11.78 7.30 1.25
CA VAL A 216 -10.63 7.84 0.47
C VAL A 216 -10.49 9.33 0.76
N ILE A 217 -9.44 9.71 1.48
CA ILE A 217 -9.14 11.10 1.79
C ILE A 217 -8.41 11.71 0.58
N ARG A 218 -9.07 12.64 -0.11
CA ARG A 218 -8.47 13.41 -1.20
C ARG A 218 -7.45 14.39 -0.65
N ALA A 219 -6.19 14.21 -1.03
CA ALA A 219 -5.06 15.04 -0.61
C ALA A 219 -4.37 15.66 -1.83
N GLY A 220 -5.09 16.58 -2.50
CA GLY A 220 -4.60 17.23 -3.71
C GLY A 220 -4.68 16.31 -4.92
N ASP A 221 -3.53 15.98 -5.50
CA ASP A 221 -3.38 15.09 -6.66
C ASP A 221 -3.30 13.61 -6.28
N HIS A 222 -3.15 13.32 -4.98
CA HIS A 222 -3.15 11.97 -4.42
C HIS A 222 -4.43 11.67 -3.65
N ASP A 223 -4.77 10.39 -3.62
CA ASP A 223 -5.73 9.79 -2.70
C ASP A 223 -5.00 9.04 -1.59
N VAL A 224 -5.47 9.18 -0.35
CA VAL A 224 -4.89 8.48 0.80
C VAL A 224 -5.69 7.20 1.05
N ALA A 225 -5.01 6.06 0.96
CA ALA A 225 -5.57 4.75 1.24
C ALA A 225 -5.07 4.22 2.59
N VAL A 226 -6.00 3.91 3.49
CA VAL A 226 -5.70 3.17 4.73
C VAL A 226 -5.84 1.69 4.43
N CYS A 227 -4.74 0.95 4.56
CA CYS A 227 -4.67 -0.46 4.20
C CYS A 227 -4.29 -1.32 5.40
N ARG A 228 -4.89 -2.51 5.50
CA ARG A 228 -4.37 -3.58 6.35
C ARG A 228 -3.21 -4.29 5.65
N ILE A 229 -2.23 -4.69 6.45
CA ILE A 229 -1.13 -5.56 6.01
C ILE A 229 -1.57 -7.00 6.24
N VAL A 230 -1.84 -7.72 5.15
CA VAL A 230 -2.42 -9.07 5.18
C VAL A 230 -1.33 -10.12 5.31
N LYS A 231 -0.25 -9.96 4.53
CA LYS A 231 0.86 -10.90 4.46
C LYS A 231 2.13 -10.15 4.10
N TRP A 232 3.28 -10.63 4.58
CA TRP A 232 4.57 -10.07 4.20
C TRP A 232 5.63 -11.16 4.09
N GLN A 233 6.67 -10.85 3.33
CA GLN A 233 7.86 -11.68 3.15
C GLN A 233 9.08 -10.77 3.06
N THR A 234 10.16 -11.14 3.74
CA THR A 234 11.46 -10.48 3.63
C THR A 234 12.40 -11.42 2.87
N ASN A 235 12.92 -10.96 1.74
CA ASN A 235 13.84 -11.74 0.89
C ASN A 235 15.29 -11.45 1.25
N GLU A 236 15.58 -10.19 1.57
CA GLU A 236 16.90 -9.67 1.87
C GLU A 236 16.83 -8.67 3.04
N GLU A 237 17.98 -8.31 3.59
CA GLU A 237 18.08 -7.36 4.71
C GLU A 237 17.48 -5.99 4.35
N PRO A 238 16.42 -5.52 5.03
CA PRO A 238 15.76 -4.24 4.72
C PRO A 238 16.66 -3.01 4.93
N THR A 239 17.75 -3.15 5.68
CA THR A 239 18.75 -2.10 5.88
C THR A 239 19.43 -1.68 4.58
N LYS A 240 19.36 -2.52 3.54
CA LYS A 240 19.84 -2.23 2.19
C LYS A 240 18.81 -1.49 1.33
N ALA A 241 17.70 -0.98 1.87
CA ALA A 241 16.68 -0.32 1.05
C ALA A 241 17.22 0.85 0.24
N LEU A 242 16.63 1.06 -0.94
CA LEU A 242 16.80 2.27 -1.73
C LEU A 242 16.01 3.40 -1.08
N TYR A 243 16.62 4.58 -0.99
CA TYR A 243 16.00 5.77 -0.41
C TYR A 243 16.00 6.93 -1.40
N THR A 244 15.01 7.82 -1.28
CA THR A 244 14.89 9.03 -2.13
C THR A 244 16.09 9.96 -2.03
N GLY A 245 16.82 9.98 -0.91
CA GLY A 245 18.07 10.74 -0.78
C GLY A 245 19.12 10.30 -1.80
N LYS A 246 19.35 8.99 -1.92
CA LYS A 246 20.29 8.43 -2.90
C LYS A 246 19.86 8.75 -4.34
N LEU A 247 18.55 8.64 -4.63
CA LEU A 247 18.03 8.96 -5.95
C LEU A 247 18.24 10.42 -6.35
N ARG A 248 18.15 11.37 -5.41
CA ARG A 248 18.47 12.79 -5.66
C ARG A 248 19.96 12.98 -5.96
N GLU A 249 20.84 12.33 -5.20
CA GLU A 249 22.29 12.39 -5.41
C GLU A 249 22.68 11.86 -6.80
N GLU A 250 21.96 10.85 -7.30
CA GLU A 250 22.16 10.24 -8.62
C GLU A 250 21.40 10.96 -9.75
N GLY A 251 20.63 12.01 -9.46
CA GLY A 251 19.90 12.81 -10.45
C GLY A 251 18.60 12.18 -10.97
N TYR A 252 18.06 11.17 -10.27
CA TYR A 252 16.79 10.54 -10.61
C TYR A 252 15.57 11.32 -10.11
N LEU A 253 15.71 12.13 -9.06
CA LEU A 253 14.67 12.96 -8.45
C LEU A 253 15.06 14.44 -8.46
#